data_AF-A0A200QI31-F1
#
_entry.id   AF-A0A200QI31-F1
#
_cell.length_a   1.000
_cell.length_b   1.000
_cell.length_c   1.000
_cell.angle_alpha   90.00
_cell.angle_beta   90.00
_cell.angle_gamma   90.00
#
_symmetry.space_group_name_H-M   'P 1'
#
loop_
_entity.id
_entity.type
_entity.pdbx_description
1 polymer ?
#
loop_
_entity_poly.entity_id
_entity_poly.type
_entity_poly.pdbx_seq_one_letter_code
_entity_poly.pdbx_strand_id
1 'polypeptide(L)' 'MPNSLITLLHAWKPKGLPKKGKMLWRFLPAAICWGIWKVRNGVVFEGKEVKVEGLINDIKVQVFFWVQGYDEFKDYQ' A
#
# COMPACT_ATOMS: atom_id res chain seq x y z
N MET A 1 -11.77 -11.22 -14.74
CA MET A 1 -11.51 -10.61 -13.42
C MET A 1 -11.09 -11.71 -12.45
N PRO A 2 -10.13 -11.49 -11.54
CA PRO A 2 -9.78 -12.49 -10.53
C PRO A 2 -11.00 -12.80 -9.66
N ASN A 3 -11.20 -14.08 -9.36
CA ASN A 3 -12.35 -14.62 -8.61
C ASN A 3 -12.14 -14.61 -7.09
N SER A 4 -10.98 -14.17 -6.61
CA SER A 4 -10.68 -14.00 -5.19
C SER A 4 -9.63 -12.91 -4.98
N LEU A 5 -9.59 -12.36 -3.77
CA LEU A 5 -8.51 -11.45 -3.35
C LEU A 5 -7.14 -12.14 -3.42
N ILE A 6 -7.06 -13.42 -3.09
CA ILE A 6 -5.81 -14.20 -3.16
C ILE A 6 -5.30 -14.28 -4.60
N THR A 7 -6.18 -14.56 -5.56
CA THR A 7 -5.85 -14.58 -7.00
C THR A 7 -5.37 -13.20 -7.47
N LEU A 8 -6.02 -12.13 -7.02
CA LEU A 8 -5.62 -10.75 -7.34
C LEU A 8 -4.23 -10.43 -6.76
N LEU A 9 -3.97 -10.80 -5.50
CA LEU A 9 -2.68 -10.60 -4.86
C LEU A 9 -1.56 -11.40 -5.54
N HIS A 10 -1.82 -12.64 -5.96
CA HIS A 10 -0.86 -13.44 -6.72
C HIS A 10 -0.54 -12.88 -8.11
N ALA A 11 -1.46 -12.15 -8.72
CA ALA A 11 -1.22 -11.44 -9.98
C ALA A 11 -0.32 -10.20 -9.79
N TRP A 12 -0.16 -9.71 -8.55
CA TRP A 12 0.60 -8.51 -8.21
C TRP A 12 2.12 -8.74 -8.17
N LYS A 13 2.68 -9.27 -9.28
CA LYS A 13 4.11 -9.55 -9.41
C LYS A 13 4.85 -8.35 -9.99
N PRO A 14 5.98 -7.90 -9.39
CA PRO A 14 6.74 -6.80 -9.97
C PRO A 14 7.46 -7.24 -11.24
N LYS A 15 7.30 -6.50 -12.34
CA LYS A 15 8.05 -6.66 -13.60
C LYS A 15 8.83 -5.37 -13.90
N GLY A 16 10.09 -5.48 -14.29
CA GLY A 16 10.91 -4.34 -14.75
C GLY A 16 11.30 -3.31 -13.68
N LEU A 17 11.02 -3.56 -12.39
CA LEU A 17 11.34 -2.62 -11.31
C LEU A 17 12.76 -2.84 -10.73
N PRO A 18 13.45 -1.78 -10.27
CA PRO A 18 14.68 -1.91 -9.50
C PRO A 18 14.41 -2.55 -8.12
N LYS A 19 15.46 -2.94 -7.38
CA LYS A 19 15.35 -3.65 -6.08
C LYS A 19 14.40 -2.93 -5.10
N LYS A 20 14.60 -1.63 -4.91
CA LYS A 20 13.73 -0.73 -4.11
C LYS A 20 12.27 -0.76 -4.59
N GLY A 21 12.05 -0.61 -5.91
CA GLY A 21 10.72 -0.64 -6.51
C GLY A 21 10.02 -1.99 -6.34
N LYS A 22 10.74 -3.11 -6.49
CA LYS A 22 10.21 -4.46 -6.25
C LYS A 22 9.74 -4.63 -4.81
N MET A 23 10.46 -4.06 -3.85
CA MET A 23 10.08 -4.11 -2.44
C MET A 23 8.78 -3.31 -2.21
N LEU A 24 8.72 -2.04 -2.61
CA LEU A 24 7.48 -1.24 -2.52
C LEU A 24 6.29 -1.96 -3.17
N TRP A 25 6.50 -2.52 -4.36
CA TRP A 25 5.45 -3.20 -5.12
C TRP A 25 4.87 -4.42 -4.39
N ARG A 26 5.68 -5.15 -3.61
CA ARG A 26 5.24 -6.31 -2.82
C ARG A 26 4.34 -5.91 -1.65
N PHE A 27 4.60 -4.76 -1.02
CA PHE A 27 3.83 -4.28 0.14
C PHE A 27 2.62 -3.41 -0.23
N LEU A 28 2.61 -2.88 -1.45
CA LEU A 28 1.55 -1.99 -1.93
C LEU A 28 0.13 -2.56 -1.79
N PRO A 29 -0.17 -3.83 -2.12
CA PRO A 29 -1.52 -4.37 -1.95
C PRO A 29 -1.99 -4.37 -0.50
N ALA A 30 -1.12 -4.73 0.44
CA ALA A 30 -1.44 -4.74 1.87
C ALA A 30 -1.73 -3.31 2.36
N ALA A 31 -0.96 -2.32 1.92
CA ALA A 31 -1.18 -0.92 2.28
C ALA A 31 -2.47 -0.36 1.67
N ILE A 32 -2.83 -0.76 0.44
CA ILE A 32 -4.13 -0.42 -0.16
C ILE A 32 -5.28 -0.95 0.69
N CYS A 33 -5.26 -2.24 1.03
CA CYS A 33 -6.28 -2.86 1.88
C CYS A 33 -6.37 -2.16 3.24
N TRP A 34 -5.23 -1.87 3.86
CA TRP A 34 -5.15 -1.14 5.13
C TRP A 34 -5.71 0.29 5.03
N GLY A 35 -5.34 1.04 3.99
CA GLY A 35 -5.83 2.39 3.75
C GLY A 35 -7.35 2.43 3.58
N ILE A 36 -7.90 1.52 2.77
CA ILE A 36 -9.36 1.40 2.58
C ILE A 36 -10.05 1.06 3.91
N TRP A 37 -9.49 0.12 4.69
CA TRP A 37 -10.03 -0.23 6.00
C TRP A 37 -10.05 0.97 6.96
N LYS A 38 -8.95 1.74 7.05
CA LYS A 38 -8.86 2.95 7.87
C LYS A 38 -9.89 4.01 7.48
N VAL A 39 -10.02 4.29 6.19
CA VAL A 39 -10.98 5.29 5.69
C VAL A 39 -12.42 4.86 6.00
N ARG A 40 -12.77 3.59 5.74
CA ARG A 40 -14.11 3.07 6.06
C ARG A 40 -14.45 3.20 7.54
N ASN A 41 -13.51 2.88 8.42
CA ASN A 41 -13.72 3.04 9.86
C ASN A 41 -13.81 4.50 10.28
N GLY A 42 -12.99 5.39 9.71
CA GLY A 42 -13.09 6.82 9.98
C GLY A 42 -14.45 7.41 9.59
N VAL A 43 -15.04 6.95 8.47
CA VAL A 43 -16.40 7.36 8.07
C VAL A 43 -17.43 6.86 9.09
N VAL A 44 -17.38 5.56 9.44
CA VAL A 44 -18.40 4.92 10.28
C VAL A 44 -18.34 5.40 11.73
N PHE A 45 -17.15 5.54 12.30
CA PHE A 45 -16.98 5.79 13.73
C PHE A 45 -16.64 7.24 14.08
N GLU A 46 -16.10 8.01 13.12
CA GLU A 46 -15.61 9.37 13.37
C GLU A 46 -16.29 10.43 12.49
N GLY A 47 -17.22 10.04 11.61
CA GLY A 47 -17.93 10.95 10.71
C GLY A 47 -17.02 11.65 9.70
N LYS A 48 -15.84 11.08 9.41
CA LYS A 48 -14.87 11.68 8.48
C LYS A 48 -15.36 11.61 7.04
N GLU A 49 -15.07 12.64 6.25
CA GLU A 49 -15.26 12.63 4.81
C GLU A 49 -14.17 11.83 4.08
N VAL A 50 -14.51 11.25 2.93
CA VAL A 50 -13.56 10.51 2.10
C VAL A 50 -12.94 11.42 1.03
N LYS A 51 -11.63 11.60 1.09
CA LYS A 51 -10.84 12.26 0.04
C LYS A 51 -9.93 11.23 -0.63
N VAL A 52 -10.29 10.80 -1.84
CA VAL A 52 -9.59 9.72 -2.57
C VAL A 52 -8.11 10.07 -2.80
N GLU A 53 -7.80 11.31 -3.16
CA GLU A 53 -6.42 11.77 -3.35
C GLU A 53 -5.59 11.67 -2.06
N GLY A 54 -6.22 12.03 -0.92
CA GLY A 54 -5.61 11.88 0.41
C GLY A 54 -5.30 10.42 0.72
N LEU A 55 -6.27 9.53 0.48
CA LEU A 55 -6.07 8.08 0.65
C LEU A 55 -4.93 7.55 -0.23
N ILE A 56 -4.82 7.98 -1.49
CA ILE A 56 -3.73 7.56 -2.37
C ILE A 56 -2.36 7.99 -1.80
N ASN A 57 -2.26 9.22 -1.29
CA ASN A 57 -1.03 9.71 -0.67
C ASN A 57 -0.72 8.96 0.63
N ASP A 58 -1.71 8.72 1.47
CA ASP A 58 -1.57 7.95 2.71
C ASP A 58 -1.06 6.53 2.43
N ILE A 59 -1.57 5.89 1.38
CA ILE A 59 -1.10 4.56 0.95
C ILE A 59 0.38 4.62 0.55
N LYS A 60 0.80 5.60 -0.27
CA LYS A 60 2.20 5.74 -0.69
C LYS A 60 3.14 5.94 0.51
N VAL A 61 2.76 6.83 1.42
CA VAL A 61 3.52 7.09 2.66
C VAL A 61 3.55 5.84 3.53
N GLN A 62 2.42 5.15 3.69
CA GLN A 62 2.34 3.93 4.50
C GLN A 62 3.24 2.81 3.98
N VAL A 63 3.25 2.57 2.67
CA VAL A 63 4.13 1.56 2.05
C VAL A 63 5.59 1.93 2.29
N PHE A 64 5.96 3.17 2.04
CA PHE A 64 7.32 3.64 2.28
C PHE A 64 7.72 3.45 3.75
N PHE A 65 6.86 3.87 4.68
CA PHE A 65 7.10 3.74 6.11
C PHE A 65 7.31 2.28 6.55
N TRP A 66 6.58 1.33 5.94
CA TRP A 66 6.76 -0.10 6.22
C TRP A 66 8.07 -0.68 5.68
N VAL A 67 8.63 -0.12 4.61
CA VAL A 67 9.83 -0.68 3.95
C VAL A 67 11.11 0.10 4.24
N GLN A 68 11.04 1.29 4.80
CA GLN A 68 12.21 2.17 4.99
C GLN A 68 13.33 1.56 5.85
N GLY A 69 13.01 0.62 6.76
CA GLY A 69 13.99 -0.06 7.61
C GLY A 69 14.70 -1.25 6.96
N TYR A 70 14.34 -1.62 5.74
CA TYR A 70 14.97 -2.72 5.02
C TYR A 70 16.28 -2.25 4.35
N ASP A 71 17.22 -3.19 4.14
CA ASP A 71 18.52 -2.95 3.53
C ASP A 71 18.42 -2.20 2.19
N GLU A 72 17.37 -2.48 1.43
CA GLU A 72 17.05 -1.80 0.18
C GLU A 72 16.93 -0.28 0.32
N PHE A 73 16.62 0.26 1.50
CA PHE A 73 16.38 1.69 1.73
C PHE A 73 17.40 2.34 2.69
N LYS A 74 18.43 1.61 3.13
CA LYS A 74 19.45 2.09 4.08
C LYS A 74 20.33 3.23 3.58
N ASP A 75 20.39 3.50 2.27
CA ASP A 75 21.18 4.62 1.70
C ASP A 75 20.67 6.03 2.11
N TYR A 76 19.58 6.11 2.87
CA TYR A 76 18.92 7.36 3.29
C TYR A 76 18.81 7.55 4.81
N GLN A 77 19.45 6.68 5.62
CA GLN A 77 19.54 6.84 7.08
C GLN A 77 20.83 7.54 7.50
#